data_AF-A0A1M2VQC6-F1
#
_entry.id   AF-A0A1M2VQC6-F1
#
_cell.length_a   1.000
_cell.length_b   1.000
_cell.length_c   1.000
_cell.angle_alpha   90.00
_cell.angle_beta   90.00
_cell.angle_gamma   90.00
#
_symmetry.space_group_name_H-M   'P 1'
#
loop_
_entity.id
_entity.type
_entity.pdbx_description
1 polymer ?
#
loop_
_entity_poly.entity_id
_entity_poly.type
_entity_poly.pdbx_seq_one_letter_code
_entity_poly.pdbx_strand_id
1 'polypeptide(L)'
;VFVGLNATVNVQRRWLDFTAANAIKYAQAGWGGYITPSTGMIFVNPLLDMSEAAAQMQELKTFSTKTLGATFSLSLQPDFLSFFNEFLLDTGVPVGRSFATTSRLIPADNFQTPEKQTELVDRLMPVLDNAPLPLIFAVAPFFFKDDGGTSINPAWRKSIWHVTASTFWNFNTTLQQKREIYANVSAHMELLREITPSSGAYFNEADVHEPNHERSFWGINYDRLLAIKQK
;
A
#
# COMPACT_ATOMS: atom_id res chain seq x y z
N VAL A 1 -5.20 12.09 10.43
CA VAL A 1 -4.86 12.98 9.29
C VAL A 1 -5.64 12.52 8.09
N PHE A 2 -6.34 13.44 7.43
CA PHE A 2 -6.99 13.19 6.16
C PHE A 2 -6.50 14.22 5.13
N VAL A 3 -6.15 13.75 3.95
CA VAL A 3 -5.87 14.59 2.78
C VAL A 3 -6.84 14.19 1.69
N GLY A 4 -7.59 15.16 1.15
CA GLY A 4 -8.46 14.95 0.00
C GLY A 4 -7.83 15.55 -1.25
N LEU A 5 -7.63 14.71 -2.26
CA LEU A 5 -7.08 15.09 -3.56
C LEU A 5 -8.13 14.94 -4.67
N ASN A 6 -8.01 15.79 -5.68
CA ASN A 6 -8.61 15.57 -6.99
C ASN A 6 -7.47 15.59 -8.02
N ALA A 7 -6.83 14.45 -8.22
CA ALA A 7 -5.57 14.39 -8.93
C ALA A 7 -5.75 14.35 -10.46
N THR A 8 -5.06 15.27 -11.14
CA THR A 8 -4.57 15.02 -12.51
C THR A 8 -3.34 14.12 -12.44
N VAL A 9 -2.90 13.55 -13.58
CA VAL A 9 -1.67 12.73 -13.65
C VAL A 9 -0.46 13.46 -13.03
N ASN A 10 -0.31 14.76 -13.30
CA ASN A 10 0.78 15.57 -12.73
C ASN A 10 0.65 15.74 -11.20
N VAL A 11 -0.57 15.88 -10.68
CA VAL A 11 -0.82 15.98 -9.23
C VAL A 11 -0.56 14.64 -8.55
N GLN A 12 -1.00 13.54 -9.15
CA GLN A 12 -0.76 12.17 -8.67
C GLN A 12 0.74 11.88 -8.59
N ARG A 13 1.51 12.21 -9.62
CA ARG A 13 2.97 12.03 -9.61
C ARG A 13 3.62 12.77 -8.44
N ARG A 14 3.34 14.08 -8.29
CA ARG A 14 3.90 14.89 -7.20
C ARG A 14 3.47 14.37 -5.82
N TRP A 15 2.24 13.87 -5.70
CA TRP A 15 1.73 13.25 -4.49
C TRP A 15 2.50 11.98 -4.12
N LEU A 16 2.75 11.10 -5.09
CA LEU A 16 3.52 9.88 -4.89
C LEU A 16 5.00 10.19 -4.60
N ASP A 17 5.61 11.16 -5.28
CA ASP A 17 6.98 11.61 -4.97
C ASP A 17 7.08 12.09 -3.51
N PHE A 18 6.16 12.94 -3.06
CA PHE A 18 6.15 13.45 -1.68
C PHE A 18 5.95 12.34 -0.65
N THR A 19 4.98 11.45 -0.88
CA THR A 19 4.67 10.37 0.05
C THR A 19 5.77 9.32 0.10
N ALA A 20 6.41 8.99 -1.02
CA ALA A 20 7.59 8.12 -1.06
C ALA A 20 8.77 8.74 -0.32
N ALA A 21 9.06 10.02 -0.55
CA ALA A 21 10.16 10.73 0.11
C ALA A 21 10.01 10.78 1.64
N ASN A 22 8.78 10.79 2.15
CA ASN A 22 8.47 10.84 3.58
C ASN A 22 8.10 9.48 4.19
N ALA A 23 8.09 8.39 3.40
CA ALA A 23 7.55 7.10 3.84
C ALA A 23 8.30 6.53 5.06
N ILE A 24 9.64 6.57 5.05
CA ILE A 24 10.47 6.11 6.19
C ILE A 24 10.17 6.92 7.45
N LYS A 25 10.15 8.26 7.33
CA LYS A 25 9.88 9.18 8.45
C LYS A 25 8.52 8.88 9.09
N TYR A 26 7.48 8.69 8.28
CA TYR A 26 6.14 8.38 8.78
C TYR A 26 6.06 6.99 9.42
N ALA A 27 6.62 5.97 8.77
CA ALA A 27 6.64 4.62 9.30
C ALA A 27 7.40 4.52 10.64
N GLN A 28 8.54 5.20 10.76
CA GLN A 28 9.34 5.25 12.00
C GLN A 28 8.68 6.04 13.13
N ALA A 29 7.79 6.98 12.81
CA ALA A 29 7.03 7.74 13.80
C ALA A 29 5.73 7.04 14.21
N GLY A 30 5.41 5.87 13.64
CA GLY A 30 4.18 5.13 13.94
C GLY A 30 2.94 5.64 13.22
N TRP A 31 3.11 6.45 12.17
CA TRP A 31 2.01 6.80 11.28
C TRP A 31 1.72 5.67 10.30
N GLY A 32 0.44 5.35 10.12
CA GLY A 32 0.02 4.36 9.14
C GLY A 32 -1.43 4.53 8.71
N GLY A 33 -1.80 3.80 7.67
CA GLY A 33 -3.13 3.85 7.06
C GLY A 33 -3.04 3.56 5.56
N TYR A 34 -3.86 4.24 4.75
CA TYR A 34 -3.84 4.02 3.30
C TYR A 34 -3.66 5.32 2.53
N ILE A 35 -3.03 5.19 1.37
CA ILE A 35 -2.84 6.21 0.37
C ILE A 35 -3.59 5.74 -0.87
N THR A 36 -4.45 6.59 -1.38
CA THR A 36 -5.09 6.44 -2.68
C THR A 36 -4.39 7.38 -3.65
N PRO A 37 -3.81 6.88 -4.76
CA PRO A 37 -2.96 7.69 -5.64
C PRO A 37 -3.62 8.98 -6.14
N SER A 38 -4.93 8.93 -6.39
CA SER A 38 -5.65 10.04 -7.02
C SER A 38 -6.59 10.79 -6.08
N THR A 39 -6.88 10.24 -4.89
CA THR A 39 -7.88 10.80 -3.97
C THR A 39 -7.33 11.18 -2.59
N GLY A 40 -6.09 10.82 -2.25
CA GLY A 40 -5.40 11.32 -1.07
C GLY A 40 -4.92 10.26 -0.09
N MET A 41 -5.15 10.47 1.21
CA MET A 41 -4.76 9.53 2.25
C MET A 41 -5.58 9.67 3.53
N ILE A 42 -5.59 8.59 4.30
CA ILE A 42 -5.92 8.60 5.73
C ILE A 42 -4.77 7.99 6.49
N PHE A 43 -4.14 8.80 7.34
CA PHE A 43 -3.08 8.37 8.26
C PHE A 43 -3.50 8.58 9.72
N VAL A 44 -3.15 7.62 10.56
CA VAL A 44 -3.46 7.57 11.98
C VAL A 44 -2.19 7.32 12.77
N ASN A 45 -2.11 7.89 13.97
CA ASN A 45 -1.06 7.62 14.92
C ASN A 45 -1.68 7.58 16.32
N PRO A 46 -1.60 6.43 17.03
CA PRO A 46 -2.17 6.29 18.37
C PRO A 46 -1.22 6.73 19.50
N LEU A 47 0.00 7.18 19.18
CA LEU A 47 1.08 7.42 20.14
C LEU A 47 1.29 8.91 20.46
N LEU A 48 0.88 9.81 19.55
CA LEU A 48 1.20 11.23 19.63
C LEU A 48 0.03 12.05 20.16
N ASP A 49 0.34 13.12 20.89
CA ASP A 49 -0.65 14.15 21.17
C ASP A 49 -0.90 15.06 19.94
N MET A 50 -1.90 15.94 20.05
CA MET A 50 -2.30 16.81 18.95
C MET A 50 -1.21 17.85 18.56
N SER A 51 -0.40 18.30 19.51
CA SER A 51 0.67 19.27 19.27
C SER A 51 1.82 18.61 18.51
N GLU A 52 2.25 17.43 18.96
CA GLU A 52 3.28 16.62 18.30
C GLU A 52 2.84 16.20 16.90
N ALA A 53 1.59 15.74 16.76
CA ALA A 53 1.02 15.37 15.48
C ALA A 53 0.96 16.56 14.50
N ALA A 54 0.54 17.74 14.97
CA ALA A 54 0.50 18.95 14.16
C ALA A 54 1.90 19.37 13.69
N ALA A 55 2.91 19.28 14.57
CA ALA A 55 4.29 19.58 14.21
C ALA A 55 4.82 18.60 13.15
N GLN A 56 4.62 17.29 13.32
CA GLN A 56 5.09 16.29 12.35
C GLN A 56 4.39 16.38 10.99
N MET A 57 3.13 16.83 10.95
CA MET A 57 2.31 16.91 9.74
C MET A 57 2.32 18.29 9.06
N GLN A 58 3.07 19.24 9.59
CA GLN A 58 3.12 20.60 9.05
C GLN A 58 3.63 20.65 7.60
N GLU A 59 4.63 19.83 7.27
CA GLU A 59 5.16 19.71 5.92
C GLU A 59 4.12 19.14 4.95
N LEU A 60 3.45 18.04 5.33
CA LEU A 60 2.36 17.45 4.56
C LEU A 60 1.22 18.45 4.33
N LYS A 61 0.79 19.15 5.38
CA LYS A 61 -0.24 20.19 5.31
C LYS A 61 0.14 21.30 4.33
N THR A 62 1.38 21.77 4.40
CA THR A 62 1.86 22.86 3.53
C THR A 62 1.91 22.39 2.09
N PHE A 63 2.52 21.23 1.83
CA PHE A 63 2.59 20.64 0.50
C PHE A 63 1.20 20.38 -0.09
N SER A 64 0.33 19.70 0.63
CA SER A 64 -1.00 19.35 0.12
C SER A 64 -1.83 20.61 -0.20
N THR A 65 -1.89 21.58 0.71
CA THR A 65 -2.75 22.77 0.54
C THR A 65 -2.16 23.83 -0.38
N LYS A 66 -0.85 24.09 -0.32
CA LYS A 66 -0.21 25.18 -1.07
C LYS A 66 0.34 24.73 -2.42
N THR A 67 0.72 23.46 -2.54
CA THR A 67 1.39 22.95 -3.74
C THR A 67 0.44 22.15 -4.64
N LEU A 68 -0.48 21.39 -4.04
CA LEU A 68 -1.45 20.56 -4.78
C LEU A 68 -2.86 21.15 -4.83
N GLY A 69 -3.18 22.15 -3.99
CA GLY A 69 -4.55 22.65 -3.85
C GLY A 69 -5.51 21.64 -3.21
N ALA A 70 -4.97 20.69 -2.45
CA ALA A 70 -5.71 19.64 -1.76
C ALA A 70 -6.40 20.17 -0.49
N THR A 71 -7.33 19.38 0.05
CA THR A 71 -7.82 19.58 1.42
C THR A 71 -6.92 18.85 2.41
N PHE A 72 -6.79 19.40 3.61
CA PHE A 72 -6.06 18.78 4.72
C PHE A 72 -6.84 18.96 6.00
N SER A 73 -7.02 17.87 6.76
CA SER A 73 -7.52 17.92 8.14
C SER A 73 -6.69 17.05 9.08
N LEU A 74 -6.55 17.55 10.30
CA LEU A 74 -5.97 16.83 11.43
C LEU A 74 -6.97 16.94 12.57
N SER A 75 -7.38 15.80 13.09
CA SER A 75 -8.32 15.70 14.20
C SER A 75 -7.80 14.65 15.20
N LEU A 76 -8.06 14.92 16.49
CA LEU A 76 -7.91 13.94 17.55
C LEU A 76 -9.25 13.23 17.74
N GLN A 77 -9.22 11.91 17.73
CA GLN A 77 -10.40 11.08 17.97
C GLN A 77 -10.39 10.58 19.42
N PRO A 78 -11.56 10.51 20.09
CA PRO A 78 -11.63 10.14 21.50
C PRO A 78 -11.21 8.69 21.76
N ASP A 79 -11.49 7.81 20.80
CA ASP A 79 -11.13 6.39 20.82
C ASP A 79 -11.07 5.82 19.40
N PHE A 80 -10.61 4.57 19.28
CA PHE A 80 -10.50 3.88 18.00
C PHE A 80 -11.86 3.61 17.34
N LEU A 81 -12.93 3.39 18.11
CA LEU A 81 -14.25 3.09 17.54
C LEU A 81 -14.84 4.32 16.85
N SER A 82 -14.68 5.49 17.45
CA SER A 82 -15.08 6.78 16.88
C SER A 82 -14.32 7.04 15.58
N PHE A 83 -13.00 6.84 15.59
CA PHE A 83 -12.18 6.89 14.38
C PHE A 83 -12.68 5.91 13.30
N PHE A 84 -12.91 4.64 13.67
CA PHE A 84 -13.36 3.61 12.73
C PHE A 84 -14.70 3.99 12.09
N ASN A 85 -15.68 4.42 12.90
CA ASN A 85 -17.00 4.81 12.41
C ASN A 85 -16.97 6.03 11.50
N GLU A 86 -16.11 7.02 11.80
CA GLU A 86 -16.01 8.24 11.01
C GLU A 86 -15.26 8.03 9.68
N PHE A 87 -14.17 7.25 9.68
CA PHE A 87 -13.23 7.21 8.55
C PHE A 87 -13.15 5.88 7.82
N LEU A 88 -13.52 4.77 8.45
CA LEU A 88 -13.28 3.42 7.91
C LEU A 88 -14.56 2.61 7.66
N LEU A 89 -15.68 2.93 8.33
CA LEU A 89 -16.92 2.17 8.22
C LEU A 89 -17.49 2.21 6.80
N ASP A 90 -17.52 3.39 6.19
CA ASP A 90 -17.81 3.53 4.76
C ASP A 90 -16.51 3.39 3.96
N THR A 91 -16.12 2.15 3.70
CA THR A 91 -14.88 1.86 2.96
C THR A 91 -14.90 2.40 1.52
N GLY A 92 -16.07 2.68 0.95
CA GLY A 92 -16.23 3.01 -0.47
C GLY A 92 -15.77 1.89 -1.43
N VAL A 93 -15.33 0.74 -0.91
CA VAL A 93 -14.87 -0.41 -1.71
C VAL A 93 -16.07 -1.31 -2.02
N PRO A 94 -16.38 -1.57 -3.30
CA PRO A 94 -17.54 -2.38 -3.66
C PRO A 94 -17.33 -3.84 -3.26
N VAL A 95 -18.29 -4.40 -2.52
CA VAL A 95 -18.35 -5.83 -2.21
C VAL A 95 -19.20 -6.61 -3.22
N GLY A 96 -19.08 -7.94 -3.23
CA GLY A 96 -19.89 -8.81 -4.09
C GLY A 96 -19.56 -8.74 -5.59
N ARG A 97 -18.42 -8.11 -5.94
CA ARG A 97 -17.91 -8.07 -7.31
C ARG A 97 -16.78 -9.08 -7.46
N SER A 98 -16.72 -9.73 -8.61
CA SER A 98 -15.56 -10.53 -8.97
C SER A 98 -14.43 -9.64 -9.48
N PHE A 99 -13.21 -9.90 -9.04
CA PHE A 99 -12.02 -9.16 -9.43
C PHE A 99 -10.78 -10.06 -9.42
N ALA A 100 -9.77 -9.63 -10.17
CA ALA A 100 -8.41 -10.13 -10.05
C ALA A 100 -7.63 -9.06 -9.28
N THR A 101 -6.84 -9.50 -8.32
CA THR A 101 -5.95 -8.64 -7.55
C THR A 101 -4.52 -9.12 -7.70
N THR A 102 -3.59 -8.20 -7.53
CA THR A 102 -2.17 -8.46 -7.39
C THR A 102 -1.62 -7.52 -6.34
N SER A 103 -0.51 -7.89 -5.72
CA SER A 103 0.12 -7.05 -4.72
C SER A 103 1.63 -7.18 -4.66
N ARG A 104 2.26 -6.17 -4.07
CA ARG A 104 3.67 -6.20 -3.72
C ARG A 104 3.94 -5.48 -2.41
N LEU A 105 4.72 -6.12 -1.56
CA LEU A 105 5.31 -5.48 -0.40
C LEU A 105 6.53 -4.68 -0.87
N ILE A 106 6.60 -3.39 -0.54
CA ILE A 106 7.70 -2.49 -0.94
C ILE A 106 8.66 -2.34 0.25
N PRO A 107 9.88 -2.90 0.17
CA PRO A 107 10.91 -2.79 1.21
C PRO A 107 11.27 -1.33 1.55
N ALA A 108 11.70 -1.09 2.79
CA ALA A 108 12.23 0.19 3.22
C ALA A 108 13.42 0.67 2.38
N ASP A 109 14.18 -0.27 1.80
CA ASP A 109 15.33 0.02 0.93
C ASP A 109 14.94 0.87 -0.30
N ASN A 110 13.74 0.67 -0.86
CA ASN A 110 13.23 1.42 -2.01
C ASN A 110 12.91 2.90 -1.69
N PHE A 111 12.99 3.31 -0.43
CA PHE A 111 12.73 4.67 0.02
C PHE A 111 13.98 5.38 0.55
N GLN A 112 15.15 4.72 0.57
CA GLN A 112 16.35 5.22 1.26
C GLN A 112 17.01 6.43 0.60
N THR A 113 16.96 6.52 -0.73
CA THR A 113 17.62 7.61 -1.48
C THR A 113 16.66 8.26 -2.47
N PRO A 114 16.89 9.53 -2.87
CA PRO A 114 16.09 10.20 -3.88
C PRO A 114 15.99 9.43 -5.20
N GLU A 115 17.06 8.73 -5.60
CA GLU A 115 17.09 7.93 -6.83
C GLU A 115 16.16 6.72 -6.71
N LYS A 116 16.22 5.99 -5.58
CA LYS A 116 15.32 4.85 -5.34
C LYS A 116 13.86 5.27 -5.19
N GLN A 117 13.61 6.41 -4.53
CA GLN A 117 12.27 6.99 -4.44
C GLN A 117 11.73 7.35 -5.82
N THR A 118 12.56 7.97 -6.67
CA THR A 118 12.21 8.31 -8.05
C THR A 118 11.91 7.06 -8.87
N GLU A 119 12.80 6.06 -8.82
CA GLU A 119 12.60 4.78 -9.51
C GLU A 119 11.32 4.09 -9.03
N LEU A 120 11.06 4.06 -7.72
CA LEU A 120 9.83 3.51 -7.16
C LEU A 120 8.60 4.19 -7.76
N VAL A 121 8.55 5.53 -7.77
CA VAL A 121 7.39 6.26 -8.31
C VAL A 121 7.26 6.07 -9.82
N ASP A 122 8.36 6.03 -10.57
CA ASP A 122 8.37 5.75 -12.01
C ASP A 122 7.76 4.37 -12.32
N ARG A 123 8.10 3.34 -11.54
CA ARG A 123 7.54 1.99 -11.69
C ARG A 123 6.11 1.88 -11.19
N LEU A 124 5.77 2.62 -10.14
CA LEU A 124 4.47 2.58 -9.49
C LEU A 124 3.38 3.23 -10.34
N MET A 125 3.66 4.35 -11.00
CA MET A 125 2.67 5.09 -11.81
C MET A 125 1.92 4.18 -12.82
N PRO A 126 2.59 3.41 -13.71
CA PRO A 126 1.90 2.49 -14.62
C PRO A 126 1.09 1.40 -13.92
N VAL A 127 1.53 0.90 -12.75
CA VAL A 127 0.78 -0.12 -12.00
C VAL A 127 -0.56 0.45 -11.52
N LEU A 128 -0.53 1.67 -11.00
CA LEU A 128 -1.70 2.33 -10.43
C LEU A 128 -2.65 2.81 -11.54
N ASP A 129 -2.13 3.37 -12.62
CA ASP A 129 -2.93 3.94 -13.72
C ASP A 129 -3.67 2.87 -14.54
N ASN A 130 -3.17 1.63 -14.53
CA ASN A 130 -3.80 0.50 -15.23
C ASN A 130 -4.71 -0.35 -14.34
N ALA A 131 -5.00 0.10 -13.11
CA ALA A 131 -5.87 -0.60 -12.17
C ALA A 131 -7.07 0.29 -11.77
N PRO A 132 -8.32 -0.18 -11.95
CA PRO A 132 -9.51 0.55 -11.47
C PRO A 132 -9.55 0.79 -9.95
N LEU A 133 -8.91 -0.07 -9.16
CA LEU A 133 -8.81 0.07 -7.72
C LEU A 133 -7.36 -0.15 -7.25
N PRO A 134 -6.53 0.90 -7.31
CA PRO A 134 -5.18 0.87 -6.76
C PRO A 134 -5.18 1.38 -5.32
N LEU A 135 -4.53 0.65 -4.41
CA LEU A 135 -4.35 1.07 -3.02
C LEU A 135 -2.90 0.89 -2.59
N ILE A 136 -2.42 1.82 -1.77
CA ILE A 136 -1.13 1.72 -1.11
C ILE A 136 -1.40 1.71 0.39
N PHE A 137 -1.25 0.56 1.02
CA PHE A 137 -1.36 0.46 2.47
C PHE A 137 0.00 0.72 3.12
N ALA A 138 0.12 1.84 3.82
CA ALA A 138 1.27 2.14 4.69
C ALA A 138 1.04 1.54 6.08
N VAL A 139 0.81 0.23 6.13
CA VAL A 139 0.43 -0.52 7.35
C VAL A 139 1.34 -1.72 7.63
N ALA A 140 2.39 -1.88 6.83
CA ALA A 140 3.36 -2.92 7.10
C ALA A 140 3.96 -2.72 8.51
N PRO A 141 4.21 -3.80 9.27
CA PRO A 141 4.63 -3.71 10.67
C PRO A 141 6.10 -3.29 10.83
N PHE A 142 6.60 -2.38 9.98
CA PHE A 142 7.98 -1.86 9.98
C PHE A 142 8.40 -1.26 11.32
N PHE A 143 7.46 -0.57 11.98
CA PHE A 143 7.67 0.03 13.30
C PHE A 143 7.82 -1.03 14.42
N PHE A 144 7.27 -2.23 14.22
CA PHE A 144 7.27 -3.29 15.21
C PHE A 144 8.39 -4.29 14.95
N LYS A 145 9.27 -4.47 15.94
CA LYS A 145 10.37 -5.45 15.84
C LYS A 145 9.82 -6.87 15.83
N ASP A 146 10.46 -7.73 15.04
CA ASP A 146 10.22 -9.18 15.07
C ASP A 146 10.99 -9.80 16.25
N ASP A 147 10.29 -10.37 17.21
CA ASP A 147 10.86 -11.27 18.21
C ASP A 147 10.89 -12.74 17.73
N GLY A 148 10.46 -12.98 16.49
CA GLY A 148 10.37 -14.31 15.89
C GLY A 148 9.05 -15.02 16.26
N GLY A 149 9.05 -16.35 16.17
CA GLY A 149 7.93 -17.16 16.65
C GLY A 149 6.65 -17.18 15.80
N THR A 150 6.50 -16.29 14.82
CA THR A 150 5.39 -16.31 13.86
C THR A 150 5.81 -16.84 12.48
N SER A 151 4.86 -17.32 11.70
CA SER A 151 5.08 -17.78 10.32
C SER A 151 4.94 -16.68 9.26
N ILE A 152 4.83 -15.42 9.69
CA ILE A 152 4.69 -14.27 8.78
C ILE A 152 5.95 -14.17 7.91
N ASN A 153 5.77 -13.90 6.61
CA ASN A 153 6.91 -13.69 5.72
C ASN A 153 7.80 -12.55 6.26
N PRO A 154 9.10 -12.80 6.53
CA PRO A 154 10.00 -11.77 7.07
C PRO A 154 10.12 -10.52 6.19
N ALA A 155 9.81 -10.60 4.88
CA ALA A 155 9.75 -9.45 4.00
C ALA A 155 8.77 -8.37 4.51
N TRP A 156 7.65 -8.77 5.12
CA TRP A 156 6.61 -7.84 5.54
C TRP A 156 7.08 -6.86 6.62
N ARG A 157 7.86 -7.33 7.60
CA ARG A 157 8.46 -6.46 8.63
C ARG A 157 9.60 -5.58 8.10
N LYS A 158 10.09 -5.85 6.88
CA LYS A 158 11.09 -5.02 6.18
C LYS A 158 10.46 -4.05 5.19
N SER A 159 9.15 -4.12 4.98
CA SER A 159 8.41 -3.30 4.02
C SER A 159 7.70 -2.15 4.69
N ILE A 160 7.52 -1.05 3.96
CA ILE A 160 6.80 0.14 4.42
C ILE A 160 5.41 0.18 3.77
N TRP A 161 5.33 -0.13 2.48
CA TRP A 161 4.08 -0.18 1.74
C TRP A 161 3.69 -1.61 1.36
N HIS A 162 2.39 -1.85 1.34
CA HIS A 162 1.74 -2.94 0.66
C HIS A 162 0.90 -2.34 -0.47
N VAL A 163 1.36 -2.49 -1.72
CA VAL A 163 0.70 -1.95 -2.91
C VAL A 163 -0.22 -3.02 -3.49
N THR A 164 -1.48 -2.69 -3.74
CA THR A 164 -2.44 -3.56 -4.43
C THR A 164 -2.96 -2.89 -5.70
N ALA A 165 -3.24 -3.73 -6.69
CA ALA A 165 -3.87 -3.32 -7.94
C ALA A 165 -4.95 -4.33 -8.30
N SER A 166 -6.19 -3.87 -8.46
CA SER A 166 -7.35 -4.72 -8.71
C SER A 166 -8.18 -4.29 -9.90
N THR A 167 -8.64 -5.27 -10.68
CA THR A 167 -9.53 -5.07 -11.84
C THR A 167 -10.79 -5.92 -11.69
N PHE A 168 -11.94 -5.26 -11.65
CA PHE A 168 -13.26 -5.88 -11.58
C PHE A 168 -13.77 -6.34 -12.95
N TRP A 169 -14.70 -7.27 -12.96
CA TRP A 169 -15.47 -7.60 -14.15
C TRP A 169 -16.96 -7.84 -13.86
N ASN A 170 -17.77 -7.79 -14.91
CA ASN A 170 -19.22 -7.99 -14.83
C ASN A 170 -19.60 -9.47 -14.95
N PHE A 171 -20.82 -9.81 -14.55
CA PHE A 171 -21.32 -11.19 -14.60
C PHE A 171 -21.28 -11.80 -16.02
N ASN A 172 -21.40 -10.97 -17.05
CA ASN A 172 -21.40 -11.37 -18.46
C ASN A 172 -20.02 -11.30 -19.13
N THR A 173 -18.94 -10.98 -18.40
CA THR A 173 -17.58 -10.99 -18.94
C THR A 173 -17.17 -12.42 -19.35
N THR A 174 -16.61 -12.57 -20.55
CA THR A 174 -16.26 -13.88 -21.11
C THR A 174 -15.06 -14.50 -20.40
N LEU A 175 -14.87 -15.81 -20.56
CA LEU A 175 -13.69 -16.50 -20.02
C LEU A 175 -12.38 -15.92 -20.56
N GLN A 176 -12.34 -15.59 -21.86
CA GLN A 176 -11.14 -15.00 -22.48
C GLN A 176 -10.80 -13.65 -21.85
N GLN A 177 -11.78 -12.77 -21.70
CA GLN A 177 -11.59 -11.46 -21.07
C GLN A 177 -11.12 -11.60 -19.61
N LYS A 178 -11.64 -12.58 -18.86
CA LYS A 178 -11.18 -12.86 -17.49
C LYS A 178 -9.70 -13.28 -17.47
N ARG A 179 -9.27 -14.12 -18.41
CA ARG A 179 -7.85 -14.52 -18.53
C ARG A 179 -6.96 -13.33 -18.86
N GLU A 180 -7.40 -12.46 -19.77
CA GLU A 180 -6.69 -11.22 -20.11
C GLU A 180 -6.58 -10.30 -18.89
N ILE A 181 -7.65 -10.17 -18.09
CA ILE A 181 -7.63 -9.40 -16.85
C ILE A 181 -6.57 -9.94 -15.87
N TYR A 182 -6.55 -11.27 -15.61
CA TYR A 182 -5.52 -11.88 -14.75
C TYR A 182 -4.11 -11.65 -15.29
N ALA A 183 -3.89 -11.88 -16.58
CA ALA A 183 -2.59 -11.68 -17.21
C ALA A 183 -2.14 -10.22 -17.11
N ASN A 184 -3.05 -9.27 -17.34
CA ASN A 184 -2.74 -7.85 -17.29
C ASN A 184 -2.39 -7.39 -15.86
N VAL A 185 -3.18 -7.75 -14.84
CA VAL A 185 -2.84 -7.34 -13.46
C VAL A 185 -1.49 -7.94 -13.06
N SER A 186 -1.23 -9.20 -13.41
CA SER A 186 0.05 -9.86 -13.14
C SER A 186 1.23 -9.13 -13.80
N ALA A 187 1.10 -8.82 -15.09
CA ALA A 187 2.14 -8.18 -15.89
C ALA A 187 2.48 -6.77 -15.40
N HIS A 188 1.50 -5.95 -15.01
CA HIS A 188 1.78 -4.62 -14.49
C HIS A 188 2.58 -4.70 -13.17
N MET A 189 2.29 -5.67 -12.31
CA MET A 189 2.99 -5.82 -11.04
C MET A 189 4.46 -6.27 -11.20
N GLU A 190 4.86 -6.80 -12.37
CA GLU A 190 6.28 -7.10 -12.66
C GLU A 190 7.17 -5.87 -12.51
N LEU A 191 6.67 -4.67 -12.84
CA LEU A 191 7.39 -3.42 -12.67
C LEU A 191 7.85 -3.18 -11.23
N LEU A 192 7.04 -3.61 -10.25
CA LEU A 192 7.40 -3.53 -8.84
C LEU A 192 8.21 -4.75 -8.39
N ARG A 193 8.00 -5.94 -8.98
CA ARG A 193 8.82 -7.13 -8.69
C ARG A 193 10.28 -6.91 -9.08
N GLU A 194 10.54 -6.28 -10.23
CA GLU A 194 11.88 -5.95 -10.74
C GLU A 194 12.71 -5.14 -9.74
N ILE A 195 12.10 -4.15 -9.08
CA ILE A 195 12.79 -3.27 -8.13
C ILE A 195 12.70 -3.76 -6.67
N THR A 196 12.01 -4.88 -6.42
CA THR A 196 11.86 -5.47 -5.08
C THR A 196 12.17 -6.98 -5.04
N PRO A 197 13.27 -7.47 -5.65
CA PRO A 197 13.47 -8.91 -5.87
C PRO A 197 13.58 -9.74 -4.58
N SER A 198 13.99 -9.13 -3.47
CA SER A 198 14.09 -9.77 -2.15
C SER A 198 12.78 -9.72 -1.33
N SER A 199 11.72 -9.16 -1.88
CA SER A 199 10.42 -8.98 -1.23
C SER A 199 9.43 -10.10 -1.58
N GLY A 200 8.17 -9.90 -1.22
CA GLY A 200 7.07 -10.80 -1.51
C GLY A 200 5.75 -10.07 -1.71
N ALA A 201 4.67 -10.85 -1.73
CA ALA A 201 3.29 -10.36 -1.80
C ALA A 201 2.52 -10.80 -0.56
N TYR A 202 1.46 -10.06 -0.22
CA TYR A 202 0.57 -10.47 0.86
C TYR A 202 -0.43 -11.49 0.33
N PHE A 203 -0.29 -12.75 0.74
CA PHE A 203 -1.03 -13.89 0.18
C PHE A 203 -2.56 -13.76 0.22
N ASN A 204 -3.15 -12.97 1.12
CA ASN A 204 -4.61 -12.76 1.16
C ASN A 204 -5.11 -11.77 0.10
N GLU A 205 -4.24 -10.94 -0.46
CA GLU A 205 -4.56 -9.89 -1.43
C GLU A 205 -3.59 -9.94 -2.62
N ALA A 206 -3.27 -11.14 -3.08
CA ALA A 206 -2.25 -11.39 -4.11
C ALA A 206 -2.80 -12.00 -5.40
N ASP A 207 -1.92 -12.03 -6.40
CA ASP A 207 -2.18 -12.70 -7.66
C ASP A 207 -2.25 -14.22 -7.45
N VAL A 208 -3.30 -14.85 -7.98
CA VAL A 208 -3.44 -16.31 -7.96
C VAL A 208 -2.38 -17.00 -8.82
N HIS A 209 -1.73 -16.26 -9.74
CA HIS A 209 -0.60 -16.70 -10.54
C HIS A 209 0.74 -16.08 -10.06
N GLU A 210 0.84 -15.65 -8.80
CA GLU A 210 2.06 -15.03 -8.28
C GLU A 210 3.28 -15.92 -8.57
N PRO A 211 4.30 -15.39 -9.28
CA PRO A 211 5.50 -16.16 -9.57
C PRO A 211 6.24 -16.51 -8.28
N ASN A 212 6.75 -17.75 -8.19
CA ASN A 212 7.49 -18.23 -7.00
C ASN A 212 6.69 -18.03 -5.70
N HIS A 213 5.38 -18.31 -5.74
CA HIS A 213 4.44 -18.07 -4.65
C HIS A 213 4.91 -18.64 -3.31
N GLU A 214 5.63 -19.77 -3.30
CA GLU A 214 6.24 -20.38 -2.12
C GLU A 214 7.11 -19.38 -1.34
N ARG A 215 7.99 -18.68 -2.05
CA ARG A 215 8.86 -17.66 -1.45
C ARG A 215 8.18 -16.29 -1.38
N SER A 216 7.35 -15.93 -2.35
CA SER A 216 6.65 -14.64 -2.36
C SER A 216 5.69 -14.51 -1.18
N PHE A 217 4.94 -15.56 -0.84
CA PHE A 217 3.95 -15.54 0.23
C PHE A 217 4.51 -15.91 1.59
N TRP A 218 5.41 -16.89 1.65
CA TRP A 218 5.88 -17.44 2.93
C TRP A 218 7.39 -17.28 3.17
N GLY A 219 8.15 -16.87 2.15
CA GLY A 219 9.59 -16.61 2.26
C GLY A 219 10.36 -17.85 2.75
N ILE A 220 11.20 -17.65 3.75
CA ILE A 220 12.02 -18.73 4.33
C ILE A 220 11.16 -19.76 5.08
N ASN A 221 9.94 -19.38 5.48
CA ASN A 221 9.08 -20.22 6.33
C ASN A 221 8.39 -21.34 5.55
N TYR A 222 8.37 -21.28 4.21
CA TYR A 222 7.61 -22.22 3.38
C TYR A 222 7.90 -23.69 3.68
N ASP A 223 9.19 -24.07 3.73
CA ASP A 223 9.58 -25.48 3.88
C ASP A 223 9.09 -26.06 5.21
N ARG A 224 9.14 -25.27 6.29
CA ARG A 224 8.59 -25.65 7.60
C ARG A 224 7.07 -25.72 7.58
N LEU A 225 6.40 -24.76 6.92
CA LEU A 225 4.94 -24.76 6.80
C LEU A 225 4.43 -25.96 6.01
N LEU A 226 5.12 -26.33 4.93
CA LEU A 226 4.81 -27.52 4.15
C LEU A 226 4.97 -28.80 4.98
N ALA A 227 6.06 -28.91 5.74
CA ALA A 227 6.28 -30.03 6.64
C ALA A 227 5.18 -30.16 7.71
N ILE A 228 4.68 -29.04 8.25
CA ILE A 228 3.54 -29.04 9.18
C ILE A 228 2.26 -29.49 8.48
N LYS A 229 2.01 -29.02 7.25
CA LYS A 229 0.81 -29.39 6.48
C LYS A 229 0.76 -30.89 6.13
N GLN A 230 1.91 -31.53 6.00
CA GLN A 230 2.05 -32.95 5.68
C GLN A 230 1.98 -33.88 6.91
N LYS A 231 1.92 -33.31 8.12
CA LYS A 231 1.79 -34.05 9.38
C LYS A 231 0.33 -34.22 9.77
#